data_AF-A0A1E4S0T4-F1
#
_entry.id   AF-A0A1E4S0T4-F1
#
_cell.length_a   1.000
_cell.length_b   1.000
_cell.length_c   1.000
_cell.angle_alpha   90.00
_cell.angle_beta   90.00
_cell.angle_gamma   90.00
#
_symmetry.space_group_name_H-M   'P 1'
#
loop_
_entity.id
_entity.type
_entity.pdbx_description
1 polymer ?
#
loop_
_entity_poly.entity_id
_entity_poly.type
_entity_poly.pdbx_seq_one_letter_code
_entity_poly.pdbx_strand_id
1 'polypeptide(L)'
;MSFNALDVDLESQKPYSDSPEFDRAAEEASNVLLEVNNHLVTLHKQLESLHTKRNLANSEKVSAKCVSSMDQLGSLFKSLGQLVKELNIDGDLNSAQQFTRDKITREAKHCMQEFADSQDEFTSLSKSINAEAQAALDEQVQSDGSPLLPGKASSQMVLEQDVINNEEFVYQQNLIREREEEIQNIEHGIQELNEIFNDLGTIVQEQGTMVDNIESNIYDISNSTKDAAGQLTKALRYQRRSGRRTMCLLLIICVILAVVLLGIFI
;
A
#
# COMPACT_ATOMS: atom_id res chain seq x y z
N MET A 1 -19.62 -34.77 49.42
CA MET A 1 -18.15 -34.67 49.38
C MET A 1 -17.80 -34.30 47.94
N SER A 2 -17.75 -33.00 47.67
CA SER A 2 -16.53 -32.20 47.46
C SER A 2 -15.84 -32.50 46.14
N PHE A 3 -15.85 -31.46 45.30
CA PHE A 3 -15.21 -31.29 44.00
C PHE A 3 -13.69 -31.47 44.09
N ASN A 4 -13.10 -32.28 43.20
CA ASN A 4 -11.88 -32.00 42.43
C ASN A 4 -11.34 -33.28 41.80
N ALA A 5 -11.27 -33.27 40.47
CA ALA A 5 -10.35 -33.97 39.56
C ALA A 5 -11.08 -34.31 38.25
N LEU A 6 -11.65 -33.28 37.62
CA LEU A 6 -11.82 -33.29 36.16
C LEU A 6 -10.43 -33.06 35.59
N ASP A 7 -9.70 -34.16 35.35
CA ASP A 7 -8.41 -34.12 34.68
C ASP A 7 -8.66 -34.06 33.16
N VAL A 8 -9.22 -32.93 32.76
CA VAL A 8 -9.09 -32.43 31.40
C VAL A 8 -8.07 -31.30 31.54
N ASP A 9 -6.79 -31.60 31.34
CA ASP A 9 -5.84 -30.53 31.10
C ASP A 9 -6.04 -30.03 29.67
N LEU A 10 -6.88 -29.00 29.58
CA LEU A 10 -7.14 -28.22 28.40
C LEU A 10 -5.91 -27.38 27.98
N GLU A 11 -4.79 -27.34 28.73
CA GLU A 11 -3.65 -26.46 28.45
C GLU A 11 -2.82 -26.88 27.22
N SER A 12 -2.86 -28.16 26.80
CA SER A 12 -2.07 -28.62 25.65
C SER A 12 -2.83 -28.61 24.31
N GLN A 13 -4.10 -28.21 24.30
CA GLN A 13 -4.81 -27.87 23.07
C GLN A 13 -5.03 -26.38 23.08
N LYS A 14 -4.31 -25.61 22.26
CA LYS A 14 -4.81 -24.32 21.79
C LYS A 14 -6.03 -24.59 20.90
N PRO A 15 -7.27 -24.42 21.39
CA PRO A 15 -8.45 -24.81 20.64
C PRO A 15 -8.96 -23.57 19.90
N TYR A 16 -8.75 -23.56 18.57
CA TYR A 16 -9.45 -22.69 17.60
C TYR A 16 -9.29 -21.17 17.83
N SER A 17 -8.27 -20.57 17.23
CA SER A 17 -8.23 -19.11 17.06
C SER A 17 -9.17 -18.72 15.93
N ASP A 18 -10.45 -18.50 16.26
CA ASP A 18 -11.23 -17.47 15.54
C ASP A 18 -10.66 -16.16 16.08
N SER A 19 -9.68 -15.57 15.39
CA SER A 19 -9.31 -14.17 15.58
C SER A 19 -10.13 -13.37 14.56
N PRO A 20 -11.42 -13.09 14.81
CA PRO A 20 -12.25 -12.34 13.87
C PRO A 20 -11.67 -10.95 13.59
N GLU A 21 -10.90 -10.40 14.54
CA GLU A 21 -10.17 -9.16 14.37
C GLU A 21 -9.05 -9.27 13.34
N PHE A 22 -8.26 -10.36 13.39
CA PHE A 22 -7.23 -10.64 12.38
C PHE A 22 -7.87 -10.86 11.01
N ASP A 23 -8.90 -11.71 10.94
CA ASP A 23 -9.53 -12.05 9.67
C ASP A 23 -10.19 -10.82 9.03
N ARG A 24 -10.83 -9.96 9.83
CA ARG A 24 -11.37 -8.67 9.37
C ARG A 24 -10.28 -7.72 8.91
N ALA A 25 -9.21 -7.54 9.69
CA ALA A 25 -8.10 -6.70 9.32
C ALA A 25 -7.40 -7.20 8.05
N ALA A 26 -7.32 -8.51 7.85
CA ALA A 26 -6.71 -9.12 6.67
C ALA A 26 -7.57 -8.90 5.42
N GLU A 27 -8.89 -9.07 5.54
CA GLU A 27 -9.83 -8.79 4.44
C GLU A 27 -9.80 -7.30 4.07
N GLU A 28 -9.84 -6.42 5.07
CA GLU A 28 -9.79 -4.97 4.86
C GLU A 28 -8.44 -4.53 4.25
N ALA A 29 -7.32 -5.05 4.75
CA ALA A 29 -6.00 -4.78 4.19
C ALA A 29 -5.88 -5.27 2.74
N SER A 30 -6.47 -6.43 2.42
CA SER A 30 -6.50 -6.94 1.04
C SER A 30 -7.31 -6.05 0.11
N ASN A 31 -8.44 -5.49 0.58
CA ASN A 31 -9.25 -4.57 -0.21
C ASN A 31 -8.52 -3.25 -0.44
N VAL A 32 -7.93 -2.68 0.61
CA VAL A 32 -7.12 -1.46 0.50
C VAL A 32 -5.92 -1.67 -0.42
N LEU A 33 -5.25 -2.83 -0.36
CA LEU A 33 -4.16 -3.18 -1.29
C LEU A 33 -4.62 -3.19 -2.75
N LEU A 34 -5.81 -3.71 -3.03
CA LEU A 34 -6.38 -3.70 -4.37
C LEU A 34 -6.67 -2.28 -4.85
N GLU A 35 -7.22 -1.43 -3.97
CA GLU A 35 -7.44 -0.01 -4.28
C GLU A 35 -6.12 0.72 -4.53
N VAL A 36 -5.11 0.53 -3.67
CA VAL A 36 -3.76 1.08 -3.85
C VAL A 36 -3.20 0.68 -5.21
N ASN A 37 -3.27 -0.60 -5.57
CA ASN A 37 -2.73 -1.07 -6.85
C ASN A 37 -3.45 -0.43 -8.05
N ASN A 38 -4.78 -0.33 -8.01
CA ASN A 38 -5.56 0.35 -9.06
C ASN A 38 -5.17 1.82 -9.20
N HIS A 39 -4.96 2.52 -8.07
CA HIS A 39 -4.51 3.90 -8.07
C HIS A 39 -3.07 4.05 -8.57
N LEU A 40 -2.16 3.13 -8.23
CA LEU A 40 -0.78 3.11 -8.75
C LEU A 40 -0.74 2.92 -10.26
N VAL A 41 -1.49 1.96 -10.80
CA VAL A 41 -1.61 1.76 -12.26
C VAL A 41 -2.16 3.00 -12.95
N THR A 42 -3.12 3.69 -12.30
CA THR A 42 -3.67 4.94 -12.82
C THR A 42 -2.63 6.06 -12.80
N LEU A 43 -1.87 6.20 -11.71
CA LEU A 43 -0.79 7.17 -11.57
C LEU A 43 0.30 6.96 -12.62
N HIS A 44 0.76 5.72 -12.82
CA HIS A 44 1.73 5.39 -13.87
C HIS A 44 1.24 5.82 -15.26
N LYS A 45 -0.02 5.54 -15.61
CA LYS A 45 -0.59 5.98 -16.90
C LYS A 45 -0.65 7.51 -17.02
N GLN A 46 -0.92 8.20 -15.93
CA GLN A 46 -0.92 9.67 -15.91
C GLN A 46 0.49 10.22 -16.07
N LEU A 47 1.49 9.65 -15.40
CA LEU A 47 2.91 9.98 -15.56
C LEU A 47 3.41 9.76 -16.99
N GLU A 48 3.10 8.60 -17.57
CA GLU A 48 3.43 8.30 -18.96
C GLU A 48 2.79 9.31 -19.93
N SER A 49 1.56 9.76 -19.64
CA SER A 49 0.89 10.78 -20.42
C SER A 49 1.56 12.15 -20.29
N LEU A 50 2.14 12.47 -19.13
CA LEU A 50 2.88 13.70 -18.87
C LEU A 50 4.22 13.68 -19.62
N HIS A 51 4.88 12.53 -19.67
CA HIS A 51 6.06 12.29 -20.52
C HIS A 51 5.76 12.47 -22.02
N THR A 52 4.69 11.86 -22.51
CA THR A 52 4.40 11.77 -23.95
C THR A 52 3.78 13.05 -24.52
N LYS A 53 2.96 13.75 -23.72
CA LYS A 53 2.21 14.94 -24.14
C LYS A 53 2.72 16.19 -23.43
N ARG A 54 4.02 16.48 -23.56
CA ARG A 54 4.71 17.67 -23.07
C ARG A 54 4.22 18.95 -23.77
N ASN A 55 2.96 19.30 -23.57
CA ASN A 55 2.35 20.56 -23.99
C ASN A 55 1.84 21.26 -22.73
N LEU A 56 2.25 22.52 -22.51
CA LEU A 56 2.17 23.21 -21.21
C LEU A 56 0.75 23.21 -20.59
N ALA A 57 -0.28 23.35 -21.44
CA ALA A 57 -1.69 23.38 -21.01
C ALA A 57 -2.28 21.99 -20.66
N ASN A 58 -1.77 20.91 -21.27
CA ASN A 58 -2.16 19.55 -20.89
C ASN A 58 -1.37 19.07 -19.68
N SER A 59 -0.13 19.53 -19.54
CA SER A 59 0.75 19.23 -18.40
C SER A 59 0.13 19.68 -17.08
N GLU A 60 -0.53 20.84 -17.02
CA GLU A 60 -1.20 21.34 -15.81
C GLU A 60 -2.34 20.40 -15.34
N LYS A 61 -3.27 20.05 -16.24
CA LYS A 61 -4.39 19.16 -15.89
C LYS A 61 -3.94 17.75 -15.54
N VAL A 62 -2.85 17.27 -16.13
CA VAL A 62 -2.28 15.95 -15.81
C VAL A 62 -1.51 16.04 -14.50
N SER A 63 -0.76 17.12 -14.24
CA SER A 63 -0.09 17.40 -12.95
C SER A 63 -1.10 17.36 -11.80
N ALA A 64 -2.18 18.13 -11.90
CA ALA A 64 -3.24 18.15 -10.89
C ALA A 64 -3.88 16.77 -10.65
N LYS A 65 -4.00 15.94 -11.70
CA LYS A 65 -4.49 14.55 -11.56
C LYS A 65 -3.47 13.64 -10.88
N CYS A 66 -2.18 13.78 -11.19
CA CYS A 66 -1.12 13.06 -10.52
C CYS A 66 -1.10 13.42 -9.02
N VAL A 67 -1.10 14.71 -8.70
CA VAL A 67 -1.16 15.22 -7.31
C VAL A 67 -2.38 14.65 -6.59
N SER A 68 -3.57 14.76 -7.16
CA SER A 68 -4.80 14.20 -6.55
C SER A 68 -4.73 12.68 -6.36
N SER A 69 -4.09 11.95 -7.28
CA SER A 69 -3.92 10.50 -7.16
C SER A 69 -2.89 10.15 -6.08
N MET A 70 -1.83 10.96 -5.94
CA MET A 70 -0.83 10.84 -4.88
C MET A 70 -1.43 11.10 -3.50
N ASP A 71 -2.28 12.12 -3.35
CA ASP A 71 -2.99 12.40 -2.09
C ASP A 71 -3.90 11.23 -1.69
N GLN A 72 -4.63 10.67 -2.65
CA GLN A 72 -5.47 9.49 -2.44
C GLN A 72 -4.62 8.29 -2.01
N LEU A 73 -3.52 8.00 -2.72
CA LEU A 73 -2.58 6.94 -2.39
C LEU A 73 -1.99 7.14 -0.98
N GLY A 74 -1.61 8.36 -0.62
CA GLY A 74 -1.12 8.70 0.71
C GLY A 74 -2.14 8.36 1.80
N SER A 75 -3.42 8.67 1.58
CA SER A 75 -4.48 8.30 2.52
C SER A 75 -4.69 6.78 2.62
N LEU A 76 -4.63 6.07 1.49
CA LEU A 76 -4.75 4.60 1.45
C LEU A 76 -3.57 3.91 2.13
N PHE A 77 -2.34 4.40 1.94
CA PHE A 77 -1.16 3.88 2.63
C PHE A 77 -1.19 4.10 4.14
N LYS A 78 -1.75 5.23 4.62
CA LYS A 78 -2.00 5.45 6.06
C LYS A 78 -2.95 4.39 6.63
N SER A 79 -4.07 4.15 5.96
CA SER A 79 -5.03 3.11 6.35
C SER A 79 -4.40 1.71 6.29
N LEU A 80 -3.67 1.41 5.23
CA LEU A 80 -2.96 0.14 5.07
C LEU A 80 -1.91 -0.07 6.16
N GLY A 81 -1.15 0.98 6.51
CA GLY A 81 -0.16 0.94 7.58
C GLY A 81 -0.79 0.63 8.94
N GLN A 82 -1.95 1.21 9.23
CA GLN A 82 -2.70 0.88 10.45
C GLN A 82 -3.17 -0.58 10.43
N LEU A 83 -3.75 -1.05 9.33
CA LEU A 83 -4.22 -2.43 9.21
C LEU A 83 -3.06 -3.43 9.31
N VAL A 84 -1.90 -3.13 8.72
CA VAL A 84 -0.70 -3.96 8.85
C VAL A 84 -0.21 -4.01 10.30
N LYS A 85 -0.29 -2.92 11.06
CA LYS A 85 -0.01 -2.93 12.50
C LYS A 85 -1.02 -3.82 13.26
N GLU A 86 -2.30 -3.73 12.91
CA GLU A 86 -3.35 -4.61 13.46
C GLU A 86 -3.16 -6.08 13.07
N LEU A 87 -2.51 -6.38 11.94
CA LEU A 87 -2.16 -7.76 11.57
C LEU A 87 -0.95 -8.32 12.34
N ASN A 88 -0.14 -7.44 12.93
CA ASN A 88 1.03 -7.78 13.73
C ASN A 88 0.73 -7.86 15.24
N ILE A 89 -0.52 -8.12 15.63
CA ILE A 89 -0.89 -8.35 17.03
C ILE A 89 0.01 -9.42 17.65
N ASP A 90 0.56 -9.11 18.83
CA ASP A 90 1.27 -10.06 19.68
C ASP A 90 0.30 -11.16 20.15
N GLY A 91 0.28 -12.25 19.40
CA GLY A 91 -0.60 -13.38 19.64
C GLY A 91 -0.11 -14.60 18.87
N ASP A 92 -0.50 -15.79 19.34
CA ASP A 92 -0.12 -17.05 18.70
C ASP A 92 -0.97 -17.26 17.44
N LEU A 93 -0.61 -16.57 16.35
CA LEU A 93 -1.19 -16.74 15.03
C LEU A 93 -0.93 -18.16 14.54
N ASN A 94 -1.91 -18.78 13.90
CA ASN A 94 -1.68 -20.07 13.24
C ASN A 94 -0.85 -19.89 11.96
N SER A 95 -0.27 -20.96 11.43
CA SER A 95 0.62 -20.89 10.24
C SER A 95 -0.05 -20.27 9.00
N ALA A 96 -1.38 -20.40 8.85
CA ALA A 96 -2.10 -19.79 7.73
C ALA A 96 -2.27 -18.28 7.93
N GLN A 97 -2.59 -17.83 9.15
CA GLN A 97 -2.66 -16.41 9.50
C GLN A 97 -1.29 -15.74 9.40
N GLN A 98 -0.22 -16.41 9.85
CA GLN A 98 1.16 -15.93 9.65
C GLN A 98 1.47 -15.75 8.17
N PHE A 99 1.15 -16.74 7.33
CA PHE A 99 1.33 -16.62 5.88
C PHE A 99 0.55 -15.44 5.28
N THR A 100 -0.72 -15.26 5.65
CA THR A 100 -1.54 -14.14 5.16
C THR A 100 -0.96 -12.79 5.59
N ARG A 101 -0.57 -12.65 6.86
CA ARG A 101 0.09 -11.45 7.39
C ARG A 101 1.37 -11.13 6.61
N ASP A 102 2.23 -12.13 6.44
CA ASP A 102 3.53 -11.97 5.77
C ASP A 102 3.34 -11.60 4.29
N LYS A 103 2.35 -12.21 3.62
CA LYS A 103 1.98 -11.89 2.24
C LYS A 103 1.47 -10.44 2.14
N ILE A 104 0.48 -10.04 2.94
CA ILE A 104 -0.06 -8.66 2.93
C ILE A 104 1.05 -7.64 3.21
N THR A 105 1.90 -7.90 4.21
CA THR A 105 2.97 -6.98 4.58
C THR A 105 4.00 -6.84 3.45
N ARG A 106 4.34 -7.93 2.76
CA ARG A 106 5.23 -7.89 1.59
C ARG A 106 4.65 -7.04 0.47
N GLU A 107 3.41 -7.29 0.09
CA GLU A 107 2.78 -6.56 -1.02
C GLU A 107 2.58 -5.08 -0.67
N ALA A 108 2.25 -4.76 0.59
CA ALA A 108 2.17 -3.39 1.07
C ALA A 108 3.51 -2.67 0.90
N LYS A 109 4.62 -3.31 1.30
CA LYS A 109 5.96 -2.76 1.12
C LYS A 109 6.30 -2.53 -0.36
N HIS A 110 5.96 -3.49 -1.23
CA HIS A 110 6.21 -3.35 -2.66
C HIS A 110 5.41 -2.18 -3.26
N CYS A 111 4.10 -2.10 -2.99
CA CYS A 111 3.27 -1.00 -3.47
C CYS A 111 3.78 0.36 -2.97
N MET A 112 4.25 0.43 -1.72
CA MET A 112 4.87 1.65 -1.19
C MET A 112 6.17 2.02 -1.90
N GLN A 113 6.99 1.03 -2.28
CA GLN A 113 8.21 1.25 -3.07
C GLN A 113 7.88 1.81 -4.45
N GLU A 114 6.95 1.18 -5.18
CA GLU A 114 6.50 1.69 -6.47
C GLU A 114 5.91 3.10 -6.38
N PHE A 115 5.21 3.40 -5.28
CA PHE A 115 4.69 4.73 -5.05
C PHE A 115 5.79 5.77 -4.82
N ALA A 116 6.83 5.42 -4.06
CA ALA A 116 7.97 6.29 -3.84
C ALA A 116 8.71 6.56 -5.16
N ASP A 117 8.95 5.52 -5.95
CA ASP A 117 9.56 5.64 -7.28
C ASP A 117 8.73 6.54 -8.21
N SER A 118 7.39 6.37 -8.22
CA SER A 118 6.47 7.23 -8.99
C SER A 118 6.49 8.70 -8.54
N GLN A 119 6.63 8.95 -7.23
CA GLN A 119 6.73 10.31 -6.69
C GLN A 119 8.05 10.98 -7.05
N ASP A 120 9.16 10.23 -6.99
CA ASP A 120 10.47 10.71 -7.42
C ASP A 120 10.47 11.05 -8.91
N GLU A 121 9.88 10.17 -9.74
CA GLU A 121 9.69 10.41 -11.17
C GLU A 121 8.89 11.69 -11.41
N PHE A 122 7.71 11.83 -10.80
CA PHE A 122 6.89 13.03 -10.92
C PHE A 122 7.64 14.30 -10.51
N THR A 123 8.31 14.27 -9.36
CA THR A 123 9.02 15.42 -8.81
C THR A 123 10.14 15.86 -9.76
N SER A 124 10.90 14.91 -10.30
CA SER A 124 11.96 15.18 -11.27
C SER A 124 11.40 15.80 -12.56
N LEU A 125 10.25 15.29 -13.01
CA LEU A 125 9.60 15.73 -14.24
C LEU A 125 8.99 17.13 -14.07
N SER A 126 8.30 17.38 -12.97
CA SER A 126 7.74 18.70 -12.64
C SER A 126 8.83 19.74 -12.45
N LYS A 127 9.96 19.41 -11.80
CA LYS A 127 11.14 20.29 -11.71
C LYS A 127 11.73 20.61 -13.08
N SER A 128 11.85 19.61 -13.95
CA SER A 128 12.34 19.79 -15.33
C SER A 128 11.43 20.73 -16.14
N ILE A 129 10.11 20.54 -16.03
CA ILE A 129 9.11 21.39 -16.71
C ILE A 129 9.15 22.82 -16.16
N ASN A 130 9.26 23.00 -14.85
CA ASN A 130 9.40 24.32 -14.22
C ASN A 130 10.69 25.02 -14.66
N ALA A 131 11.82 24.31 -14.69
CA ALA A 131 13.10 24.86 -15.11
C ALA A 131 13.09 25.29 -16.58
N GLU A 132 12.49 24.49 -17.47
CA GLU A 132 12.33 24.85 -18.88
C GLU A 132 11.40 26.05 -19.07
N ALA A 133 10.27 26.09 -18.34
CA ALA A 133 9.37 27.24 -18.37
C ALA A 133 10.08 28.51 -17.88
N GLN A 134 10.81 28.43 -16.76
CA GLN A 134 11.54 29.56 -16.20
C GLN A 134 12.63 30.08 -17.14
N ALA A 135 13.40 29.18 -17.78
CA ALA A 135 14.40 29.57 -18.77
C ALA A 135 13.79 30.30 -19.97
N ALA A 136 12.60 29.88 -20.43
CA ALA A 136 11.88 30.55 -21.51
C ALA A 136 11.41 31.97 -21.11
N LEU A 137 10.92 32.16 -19.86
CA LEU A 137 10.58 33.49 -19.36
C LEU A 137 11.82 34.40 -19.26
N ASP A 138 12.94 33.88 -18.76
CA ASP A 138 14.17 34.67 -18.59
C ASP A 138 14.75 35.12 -19.95
N GLU A 139 14.65 34.30 -20.99
CA GLU A 139 15.07 34.64 -22.35
C GLU A 139 14.16 35.73 -22.96
N GLN A 140 12.84 35.69 -22.71
CA GLN A 140 11.93 36.77 -23.09
C GLN A 140 12.28 38.10 -22.41
N VAL A 141 12.56 38.09 -21.10
CA VAL A 141 12.96 39.30 -20.34
C VAL A 141 14.27 39.91 -20.84
N GLN A 142 15.23 39.08 -21.28
CA GLN A 142 16.49 39.56 -21.83
C GLN A 142 16.34 40.10 -23.27
N SER A 143 15.40 39.56 -24.05
CA SER A 143 15.15 40.01 -25.43
C SER A 143 14.39 41.34 -25.52
N ASP A 144 13.54 41.66 -24.54
CA ASP A 144 12.66 42.86 -24.56
C ASP A 144 13.23 44.09 -23.82
N GLY A 145 14.48 44.01 -23.33
CA GLY A 145 15.28 45.17 -22.99
C GLY A 145 14.83 45.99 -21.76
N SER A 146 15.46 45.70 -20.61
CA SER A 146 15.64 46.54 -19.42
C SER A 146 14.52 46.53 -18.37
N PRO A 147 14.85 46.35 -17.07
CA PRO A 147 13.89 46.52 -15.98
C PRO A 147 13.60 48.01 -15.78
N LEU A 148 12.37 48.43 -16.04
CA LEU A 148 11.86 49.74 -15.62
C LEU A 148 11.76 49.78 -14.09
N LEU A 149 12.82 50.25 -13.45
CA LEU A 149 12.78 50.79 -12.09
C LEU A 149 11.67 51.85 -12.01
N PRO A 150 10.81 51.83 -10.98
CA PRO A 150 9.70 52.78 -10.88
C PRO A 150 10.23 54.15 -10.46
N GLY A 151 10.48 55.02 -11.44
CA GLY A 151 10.83 56.42 -11.14
C GLY A 151 11.48 57.20 -12.27
N LYS A 152 10.71 57.58 -13.29
CA LYS A 152 10.62 58.97 -13.83
C LYS A 152 9.73 59.01 -15.07
N ALA A 153 8.80 59.95 -15.03
CA ALA A 153 7.83 60.25 -16.09
C ALA A 153 8.51 60.76 -17.37
N SER A 154 8.05 60.30 -18.55
CA SER A 154 7.48 61.17 -19.60
C SER A 154 6.94 60.36 -20.79
N SER A 155 5.80 60.83 -21.31
CA SER A 155 5.30 60.68 -22.69
C SER A 155 4.87 59.30 -23.22
N GLN A 156 3.60 58.98 -22.95
CA GLN A 156 2.53 58.88 -23.96
C GLN A 156 2.96 58.47 -25.39
N MET A 157 2.95 57.15 -25.67
CA MET A 157 2.45 56.46 -26.90
C MET A 157 3.10 55.06 -27.08
N VAL A 158 2.90 54.11 -26.14
CA VAL A 158 3.29 52.66 -26.32
C VAL A 158 2.32 51.67 -25.61
N LEU A 159 1.21 52.15 -25.02
CA LEU A 159 0.49 51.41 -23.95
C LEU A 159 -0.33 50.17 -24.37
N GLU A 160 -0.39 49.76 -25.63
CA GLU A 160 -1.28 48.66 -26.05
C GLU A 160 -0.56 47.36 -26.42
N GLN A 161 0.75 47.40 -26.73
CA GLN A 161 1.53 46.19 -27.03
C GLN A 161 2.27 45.63 -25.79
N ASP A 162 2.67 46.49 -24.84
CA ASP A 162 3.42 46.10 -23.62
C ASP A 162 2.55 45.47 -22.52
N VAL A 163 1.25 45.77 -22.49
CA VAL A 163 0.33 45.28 -21.44
C VAL A 163 -0.02 43.81 -21.68
N ILE A 164 -0.13 43.39 -22.94
CA ILE A 164 -0.43 42.00 -23.33
C ILE A 164 0.75 41.07 -22.96
N ASN A 165 2.00 41.52 -23.16
CA ASN A 165 3.19 40.78 -22.72
C ASN A 165 3.29 40.66 -21.19
N ASN A 166 2.89 41.71 -20.44
CA ASN A 166 2.92 41.68 -18.98
C ASN A 166 1.89 40.73 -18.38
N GLU A 167 0.66 40.70 -18.89
CA GLU A 167 -0.38 39.79 -18.38
C GLU A 167 -0.02 38.32 -18.63
N GLU A 168 0.50 37.99 -19.81
CA GLU A 168 0.95 36.63 -20.14
C GLU A 168 2.18 36.22 -19.30
N PHE A 169 3.14 37.13 -19.11
CA PHE A 169 4.31 36.90 -18.26
C PHE A 169 3.92 36.62 -16.80
N VAL A 170 3.03 37.44 -16.24
CA VAL A 170 2.52 37.26 -14.86
C VAL A 170 1.76 35.93 -14.74
N TYR A 171 0.96 35.56 -15.74
CA TYR A 171 0.28 34.26 -15.75
C TYR A 171 1.26 33.09 -15.72
N GLN A 172 2.28 33.10 -16.58
CA GLN A 172 3.27 32.03 -16.62
C GLN A 172 4.11 31.95 -15.33
N GLN A 173 4.45 33.09 -14.73
CA GLN A 173 5.16 33.14 -13.43
C GLN A 173 4.30 32.56 -12.29
N ASN A 174 3.01 32.86 -12.28
CA ASN A 174 2.08 32.27 -11.31
C ASN A 174 1.97 30.75 -11.48
N LEU A 175 1.92 30.26 -12.74
CA LEU A 175 1.87 28.82 -13.03
C LEU A 175 3.13 28.08 -12.54
N ILE A 176 4.31 28.67 -12.72
CA ILE A 176 5.57 28.11 -12.20
C ILE A 176 5.52 28.05 -10.67
N ARG A 177 5.05 29.13 -10.03
CA ARG A 177 4.94 29.21 -8.57
C ARG A 177 3.97 28.17 -8.01
N GLU A 178 2.82 27.98 -8.63
CA GLU A 178 1.81 26.99 -8.25
C GLU A 178 2.39 25.58 -8.32
N ARG A 179 3.10 25.24 -9.40
CA ARG A 179 3.78 23.94 -9.51
C ARG A 179 4.88 23.74 -8.47
N GLU A 180 5.61 24.80 -8.12
CA GLU A 180 6.62 24.70 -7.06
C GLU A 180 5.98 24.40 -5.70
N GLU A 181 4.81 24.97 -5.42
CA GLU A 181 4.01 24.68 -4.23
C GLU A 181 3.45 23.25 -4.26
N GLU A 182 2.99 22.76 -5.41
CA GLU A 182 2.60 21.34 -5.61
C GLU A 182 3.77 20.39 -5.32
N ILE A 183 4.97 20.69 -5.84
CA ILE A 183 6.19 19.90 -5.60
C ILE A 183 6.50 19.85 -4.10
N GLN A 184 6.47 20.99 -3.41
CA GLN A 184 6.73 21.05 -1.97
C GLN A 184 5.73 20.22 -1.15
N ASN A 185 4.44 20.26 -1.53
CA ASN A 185 3.42 19.46 -0.87
C ASN A 185 3.64 17.95 -1.05
N ILE A 186 4.05 17.52 -2.25
CA ILE A 186 4.38 16.11 -2.51
C ILE A 186 5.62 15.68 -1.73
N GLU A 187 6.68 16.50 -1.69
CA GLU A 187 7.89 16.23 -0.92
C GLU A 187 7.60 16.08 0.59
N HIS A 188 6.63 16.85 1.12
CA HIS A 188 6.16 16.67 2.50
C HIS A 188 5.39 15.34 2.68
N GLY A 189 4.55 14.96 1.71
CA GLY A 189 3.85 13.67 1.71
C GLY A 189 4.78 12.46 1.80
N ILE A 190 5.95 12.53 1.16
CA ILE A 190 6.99 11.47 1.24
C ILE A 190 7.48 11.28 2.67
N GLN A 191 7.67 12.36 3.43
CA GLN A 191 8.18 12.27 4.80
C GLN A 191 7.21 11.51 5.72
N GLU A 192 5.91 11.78 5.59
CA GLU A 192 4.87 11.08 6.36
C GLU A 192 4.80 9.58 6.00
N LEU A 193 5.00 9.24 4.73
CA LEU A 193 5.00 7.85 4.28
C LEU A 193 6.27 7.10 4.67
N ASN A 194 7.40 7.79 4.81
CA ASN A 194 8.65 7.22 5.28
C ASN A 194 8.50 6.67 6.71
N GLU A 195 7.70 7.31 7.58
CA GLU A 195 7.39 6.76 8.90
C GLU A 195 6.68 5.40 8.80
N ILE A 196 5.66 5.31 7.95
CA ILE A 196 4.95 4.05 7.67
C ILE A 196 5.92 3.03 7.05
N PHE A 197 6.83 3.48 6.19
CA PHE A 197 7.81 2.65 5.50
C PHE A 197 8.80 2.01 6.48
N ASN A 198 9.26 2.77 7.47
CA ASN A 198 10.13 2.26 8.53
C ASN A 198 9.40 1.28 9.43
N ASP A 199 8.14 1.59 9.79
CA ASP A 199 7.31 0.68 10.58
C ASP A 199 7.13 -0.66 9.86
N LEU A 200 6.80 -0.66 8.56
CA LEU A 200 6.70 -1.89 7.75
C LEU A 200 8.05 -2.57 7.51
N GLY A 201 9.13 -1.79 7.41
CA GLY A 201 10.49 -2.29 7.22
C GLY A 201 11.01 -3.11 8.40
N THR A 202 10.60 -2.76 9.62
CA THR A 202 10.94 -3.53 10.84
C THR A 202 10.18 -4.85 10.96
N ILE A 203 9.01 -4.96 10.32
CA ILE A 203 8.12 -6.13 10.42
C ILE A 203 8.61 -7.30 9.53
N VAL A 204 9.41 -7.03 8.48
CA VAL A 204 9.79 -8.03 7.47
C VAL A 204 11.30 -8.17 7.40
N GLN A 205 11.88 -8.99 8.28
CA GLN A 205 13.33 -9.18 8.37
C GLN A 205 13.89 -10.37 7.56
N GLU A 206 13.05 -11.13 6.84
CA GLU A 206 13.52 -12.20 5.95
C GLU A 206 12.75 -12.19 4.64
N GLN A 207 13.39 -11.82 3.51
CA GLN A 207 12.90 -12.21 2.19
C GLN A 207 14.02 -12.55 1.22
N GLY A 208 14.02 -13.81 0.79
CA GLY A 208 14.57 -14.26 -0.48
C GLY A 208 13.60 -13.95 -1.62
N THR A 209 14.18 -13.74 -2.80
CA THR A 209 13.53 -13.29 -4.04
C THR A 209 12.50 -14.29 -4.57
N MET A 210 11.25 -13.86 -4.67
CA MET A 210 10.39 -14.26 -5.78
C MET A 210 9.53 -13.05 -6.17
N VAL A 211 10.02 -12.34 -7.19
CA VAL A 211 9.32 -11.26 -7.89
C VAL A 211 8.26 -11.95 -8.75
N ASP A 212 6.99 -11.86 -8.37
CA ASP A 212 5.87 -12.24 -9.24
C ASP A 212 4.83 -11.10 -9.25
N ASN A 213 4.34 -10.79 -10.45
CA ASN A 213 3.51 -9.63 -10.77
C ASN A 213 2.35 -9.43 -9.78
N ILE A 214 2.27 -8.23 -9.19
CA ILE A 214 1.27 -7.81 -8.20
C ILE A 214 -0.17 -8.02 -8.70
N GLU A 215 -0.43 -7.76 -9.99
CA GLU A 215 -1.75 -7.97 -10.56
C GLU A 215 -2.24 -9.40 -10.33
N SER A 216 -1.39 -10.42 -10.55
CA SER A 216 -1.77 -11.80 -10.25
C SER A 216 -1.84 -12.02 -8.73
N ASN A 217 -0.83 -11.52 -8.00
CA ASN A 217 -0.69 -11.81 -6.58
C ASN A 217 -1.80 -11.21 -5.71
N ILE A 218 -2.35 -10.02 -6.01
CA ILE A 218 -3.41 -9.38 -5.20
C ILE A 218 -4.78 -10.05 -5.41
N TYR A 219 -5.16 -10.35 -6.65
CA TYR A 219 -6.38 -11.15 -6.90
C TYR A 219 -6.26 -12.52 -6.22
N ASP A 220 -5.05 -13.09 -6.24
CA ASP A 220 -4.76 -14.31 -5.51
C ASP A 220 -4.76 -14.10 -3.99
N ILE A 221 -4.44 -12.93 -3.41
CA ILE A 221 -4.53 -12.69 -1.95
C ILE A 221 -5.97 -12.68 -1.49
N SER A 222 -6.83 -11.91 -2.16
CA SER A 222 -8.24 -11.83 -1.80
C SER A 222 -8.92 -13.21 -1.92
N ASN A 223 -8.68 -13.91 -3.03
CA ASN A 223 -9.20 -15.26 -3.23
C ASN A 223 -8.54 -16.30 -2.31
N SER A 224 -7.22 -16.28 -2.14
CA SER A 224 -6.51 -17.23 -1.27
C SER A 224 -6.82 -17.04 0.19
N THR A 225 -7.06 -15.81 0.66
CA THR A 225 -7.44 -15.58 2.07
C THR A 225 -8.83 -16.17 2.33
N LYS A 226 -9.77 -15.92 1.41
CA LYS A 226 -11.13 -16.47 1.47
C LYS A 226 -11.16 -17.99 1.37
N ASP A 227 -10.38 -18.56 0.45
CA ASP A 227 -10.30 -20.00 0.24
C ASP A 227 -9.50 -20.71 1.34
N ALA A 228 -8.42 -20.11 1.85
CA ALA A 228 -7.63 -20.65 2.97
C ALA A 228 -8.46 -20.71 4.26
N ALA A 229 -9.24 -19.67 4.56
CA ALA A 229 -10.19 -19.71 5.69
C ALA A 229 -11.20 -20.86 5.54
N GLY A 230 -11.72 -21.06 4.32
CA GLY A 230 -12.63 -22.17 4.00
C GLY A 230 -11.98 -23.55 4.09
N GLN A 231 -10.77 -23.71 3.58
CA GLN A 231 -10.02 -24.98 3.62
C GLN A 231 -9.53 -25.31 5.02
N LEU A 232 -9.10 -24.34 5.82
CA LEU A 232 -8.72 -24.52 7.22
C LEU A 232 -9.93 -24.91 8.07
N THR A 233 -11.10 -24.29 7.86
CA THR A 233 -12.35 -24.70 8.50
C THR A 233 -12.73 -26.14 8.16
N LYS A 234 -12.56 -26.54 6.89
CA LYS A 234 -12.78 -27.93 6.46
C LYS A 234 -11.75 -28.86 7.12
N ALA A 235 -10.48 -28.51 7.12
CA ALA A 235 -9.40 -29.30 7.71
C ALA A 235 -9.59 -29.50 9.21
N LEU A 236 -9.97 -28.46 9.96
CA LEU A 236 -10.29 -28.53 11.39
C LEU A 236 -11.54 -29.38 11.66
N ARG A 237 -12.57 -29.31 10.80
CA ARG A 237 -13.70 -30.25 10.85
C ARG A 237 -13.28 -31.69 10.57
N TYR A 238 -12.40 -31.91 9.61
CA TYR A 238 -11.84 -33.24 9.31
C TYR A 238 -11.02 -33.77 10.48
N GLN A 239 -10.20 -32.94 11.13
CA GLN A 239 -9.39 -33.30 12.28
C GLN A 239 -10.26 -33.67 13.50
N ARG A 240 -11.29 -32.86 13.82
CA ARG A 240 -12.28 -33.19 14.86
C ARG A 240 -13.02 -34.51 14.58
N ARG A 241 -13.33 -34.80 13.31
CA ARG A 241 -14.01 -36.04 12.91
C ARG A 241 -13.07 -37.24 12.89
N SER A 242 -11.79 -37.04 12.59
CA SER A 242 -10.75 -38.07 12.57
C SER A 242 -10.42 -38.54 14.00
N GLY A 243 -10.25 -37.62 14.96
CA GLY A 243 -9.96 -37.97 16.36
C GLY A 243 -10.96 -38.96 16.99
N ARG A 244 -12.24 -38.83 16.63
CA ARG A 244 -13.31 -39.76 17.04
C ARG A 244 -13.15 -41.16 16.44
N ARG A 245 -12.65 -41.28 15.20
CA ARG A 245 -12.41 -42.57 14.52
C ARG A 245 -11.15 -43.25 15.04
N THR A 246 -10.09 -42.48 15.29
CA THR A 246 -8.84 -42.99 15.86
C THR A 246 -9.04 -43.52 17.27
N MET A 247 -9.84 -42.84 18.10
CA MET A 247 -10.20 -43.32 19.44
C MET A 247 -10.99 -44.64 19.39
N CYS A 248 -11.96 -44.76 18.47
CA CYS A 248 -12.70 -46.01 18.29
C CYS A 248 -11.79 -47.16 17.82
N LEU A 249 -10.85 -46.91 16.90
CA LEU A 249 -9.88 -47.92 16.44
C LEU A 249 -8.96 -48.38 17.58
N LEU A 250 -8.50 -47.46 18.42
CA LEU A 250 -7.66 -47.77 19.58
C LEU A 250 -8.42 -48.63 20.61
N LEU A 251 -9.68 -48.30 20.89
CA LEU A 251 -10.54 -49.11 21.77
C LEU A 251 -10.71 -50.55 21.26
N ILE A 252 -10.92 -50.73 19.95
CA ILE A 252 -11.04 -52.07 19.34
C ILE A 252 -9.74 -52.86 19.51
N ILE A 253 -8.58 -52.24 19.28
CA ILE A 253 -7.27 -52.88 19.47
C ILE A 253 -7.04 -53.27 20.93
N CYS A 254 -7.39 -52.41 21.90
CA CYS A 254 -7.30 -52.73 23.33
C CYS A 254 -8.17 -53.92 23.73
N VAL A 255 -9.40 -54.01 23.21
CA VAL A 255 -10.29 -55.14 23.47
C VAL A 255 -9.72 -56.44 22.90
N ILE A 256 -9.17 -56.42 21.68
CA ILE A 256 -8.54 -57.60 21.07
C ILE A 256 -7.34 -58.07 21.89
N LEU A 257 -6.48 -57.15 22.34
CA LEU A 257 -5.32 -57.48 23.18
C LEU A 257 -5.73 -58.07 24.53
N ALA A 258 -6.78 -57.53 25.17
CA ALA A 258 -7.29 -58.07 26.43
C ALA A 258 -7.80 -59.51 26.30
N VAL A 259 -8.51 -59.82 25.20
CA VAL A 259 -9.00 -61.18 24.93
C VAL A 259 -7.85 -62.16 24.70
N VAL A 260 -6.83 -61.77 23.94
CA VAL A 260 -5.65 -62.61 23.69
C VAL A 260 -4.88 -62.88 24.99
N LEU A 261 -4.68 -61.87 25.84
CA LEU A 261 -3.99 -62.05 27.12
C LEU A 261 -4.76 -62.95 28.09
N LEU A 262 -6.09 -62.79 28.17
CA LEU A 262 -6.93 -63.68 28.98
C LEU A 262 -6.90 -65.12 28.48
N GLY A 263 -6.91 -65.34 27.16
CA GLY A 263 -6.81 -66.69 26.58
C GLY A 263 -5.45 -67.35 26.72
N ILE A 264 -4.38 -66.59 26.96
CA ILE A 264 -3.03 -67.12 27.26
C ILE A 264 -2.88 -67.43 28.76
N PHE A 265 -3.60 -66.69 29.62
CA PHE A 265 -3.47 -66.80 31.09
C PHE A 265 -4.44 -67.82 31.71
N ILE A 266 -5.55 -68.13 31.03
CA ILE A 266 -6.47 -69.24 31.35
C ILE A 266 -5.91 -70.54 30.77
#